data_AF-A0A1H3E4M8-F1
#
_entry.id   AF-A0A1H3E4M8-F1
#
_cell.length_a   1.000
_cell.length_b   1.000
_cell.length_c   1.000
_cell.angle_alpha   90.00
_cell.angle_beta   90.00
_cell.angle_gamma   90.00
#
_symmetry.space_group_name_H-M   'P 1'
#
loop_
_entity.id
_entity.type
_entity.pdbx_description
1 polymer ?
#
loop_
_entity_poly.entity_id
_entity_poly.type
_entity_poly.pdbx_seq_one_letter_code
_entity_poly.pdbx_strand_id
1 'polypeptide(L)'
;MDKKNKAAREQEERFEKRVKAFVYVILRVAVIGVMIAQIYNQNWNNVFLCVLTLVLFMIPTFVDKQLHIELPTTLEVIIVIFIFSAEILGEIQEYYLIFEHWDAVLHTINGFLMAAIGFSLIDILNRNENVTFNLSPAFVAVFAFCFSMTIGVLWEFYEFFMDMMFKTDMQKDTWLPWVSSVFLNPDGANVAVTWDINSVMINGQEWPGYIDIGLIDTMSDLFVNFVGAVVFSIFGLIYIKNRKEDSFVTRFMPRLRRKRAASEENIE
;
A
#
# COMPACT_ATOMS: atom_id res chain seq x y z
N MET A 1 0.31 33.04 -23.08
CA MET A 1 -0.10 31.64 -22.81
C MET A 1 -1.30 31.33 -23.70
N ASP A 2 -1.14 30.40 -24.64
CA ASP A 2 -2.03 30.25 -25.81
C ASP A 2 -3.40 29.64 -25.46
N LYS A 3 -4.49 30.19 -25.99
CA LYS A 3 -5.88 29.76 -25.69
C LYS A 3 -6.12 28.28 -26.03
N LYS A 4 -5.42 27.75 -27.04
CA LYS A 4 -5.45 26.32 -27.39
C LYS A 4 -4.93 25.41 -26.27
N ASN A 5 -3.86 25.81 -25.58
CA ASN A 5 -3.29 25.04 -24.47
C ASN A 5 -4.19 25.06 -23.22
N LYS A 6 -4.96 26.13 -23.02
CA LYS A 6 -5.94 26.20 -21.92
C LYS A 6 -7.13 25.26 -22.17
N ALA A 7 -7.70 25.28 -23.37
CA ALA A 7 -8.83 24.40 -23.72
C ALA A 7 -8.46 22.91 -23.67
N ALA A 8 -7.24 22.56 -24.12
CA ALA A 8 -6.73 21.19 -24.03
C ALA A 8 -6.59 20.71 -22.57
N ARG A 9 -6.00 21.54 -21.70
CA ARG A 9 -5.87 21.23 -20.25
C ARG A 9 -7.23 21.09 -19.56
N GLU A 10 -8.18 21.96 -19.85
CA GLU A 10 -9.54 21.85 -19.29
C GLU A 10 -10.27 20.58 -19.77
N GLN A 11 -10.00 20.14 -21.00
CA GLN A 11 -10.55 18.89 -21.53
C GLN A 11 -9.93 17.67 -20.84
N GLU A 12 -8.62 17.69 -20.62
CA GLU A 12 -7.88 16.65 -19.88
C GLU A 12 -8.37 16.54 -18.44
N GLU A 13 -8.48 17.65 -17.71
CA GLU A 13 -9.01 17.67 -16.34
C GLU A 13 -10.45 17.14 -16.26
N ARG A 14 -11.31 17.48 -17.23
CA ARG A 14 -12.68 16.93 -17.30
C ARG A 14 -12.68 15.43 -17.57
N PHE A 15 -11.77 14.95 -18.42
CA PHE A 15 -11.63 13.54 -18.71
C PHE A 15 -11.17 12.77 -17.46
N GLU A 16 -10.13 13.23 -16.77
CA GLU A 16 -9.65 12.63 -15.52
C GLU A 16 -10.74 12.54 -14.45
N LYS A 17 -11.52 13.61 -14.26
CA LYS A 17 -12.66 13.61 -13.32
C LYS A 17 -13.72 12.57 -13.69
N ARG A 18 -14.00 12.41 -14.99
CA ARG A 18 -14.96 11.40 -15.48
C ARG A 18 -14.43 9.98 -15.29
N VAL A 19 -13.16 9.74 -15.60
CA VAL A 19 -12.50 8.43 -15.39
C VAL A 19 -12.53 8.07 -13.91
N LYS A 20 -12.11 9.00 -13.04
CA LYS A 20 -12.17 8.81 -11.58
C LYS A 20 -13.58 8.46 -11.12
N ALA A 21 -14.58 9.25 -11.51
CA ALA A 21 -15.96 8.99 -11.14
C ALA A 21 -16.46 7.61 -11.64
N PHE A 22 -16.12 7.25 -12.88
CA PHE A 22 -16.47 5.96 -13.46
C PHE A 22 -15.86 4.80 -12.66
N VAL A 23 -14.55 4.84 -12.40
CA VAL A 23 -13.84 3.83 -11.59
C VAL A 23 -14.46 3.71 -10.20
N TYR A 24 -14.74 4.84 -9.55
CA TYR A 24 -15.33 4.87 -8.21
C TYR A 24 -16.73 4.23 -8.17
N VAL A 25 -17.55 4.48 -9.20
CA VAL A 25 -18.91 3.93 -9.29
C VAL A 25 -18.85 2.44 -9.60
N ILE A 26 -18.07 2.03 -10.61
CA ILE A 26 -18.06 0.63 -11.03
C ILE A 26 -17.51 -0.30 -9.95
N LEU A 27 -16.45 0.09 -9.24
CA LEU A 27 -15.90 -0.69 -8.15
C LEU A 27 -16.87 -0.78 -6.97
N ARG A 28 -17.57 0.31 -6.61
CA ARG A 28 -18.61 0.26 -5.55
C ARG A 28 -19.77 -0.65 -5.92
N VAL A 29 -20.27 -0.56 -7.16
CA VAL A 29 -21.34 -1.43 -7.64
C VAL A 29 -20.89 -2.90 -7.60
N ALA A 30 -19.64 -3.18 -8.01
CA ALA A 30 -19.07 -4.52 -7.92
C ALA A 30 -19.01 -5.03 -6.49
N VAL A 31 -18.48 -4.24 -5.55
CA VAL A 31 -18.43 -4.60 -4.10
C VAL A 31 -19.82 -4.84 -3.55
N ILE A 32 -20.80 -3.99 -3.86
CA ILE A 32 -22.19 -4.19 -3.41
C ILE A 32 -22.78 -5.48 -4.01
N GLY A 33 -22.49 -5.78 -5.27
CA GLY A 33 -22.90 -7.04 -5.90
C GLY A 33 -22.32 -8.26 -5.21
N VAL A 34 -21.01 -8.23 -4.93
CA VAL A 34 -20.32 -9.29 -4.14
C VAL A 34 -20.95 -9.39 -2.76
N MET A 35 -21.14 -8.29 -2.05
CA MET A 35 -21.73 -8.26 -0.71
C MET A 35 -23.11 -8.93 -0.68
N ILE A 36 -23.99 -8.61 -1.65
CA ILE A 36 -25.30 -9.25 -1.78
C ILE A 36 -25.16 -10.76 -1.99
N ALA A 37 -24.25 -11.19 -2.87
CA ALA A 37 -23.98 -12.62 -3.09
C ALA A 37 -23.48 -13.31 -1.81
N GLN A 38 -22.58 -12.67 -1.05
CA GLN A 38 -22.06 -13.23 0.20
C GLN A 38 -23.12 -13.29 1.32
N ILE A 39 -24.09 -12.36 1.35
CA ILE A 39 -25.26 -12.44 2.22
C ILE A 39 -26.10 -13.69 1.88
N TYR A 40 -26.38 -13.94 0.59
CA TYR A 40 -27.09 -15.15 0.18
C TYR A 40 -26.33 -16.44 0.53
N ASN A 41 -25.00 -16.41 0.43
CA ASN A 41 -24.13 -17.51 0.82
C ASN A 41 -23.94 -17.66 2.34
N GLN A 42 -24.50 -16.74 3.15
CA GLN A 42 -24.34 -16.68 4.60
C GLN A 42 -22.89 -16.58 5.07
N ASN A 43 -21.99 -16.08 4.22
CA ASN A 43 -20.58 -15.87 4.56
C ASN A 43 -20.40 -14.47 5.18
N TRP A 44 -20.61 -14.37 6.48
CA TRP A 44 -20.57 -13.10 7.21
C TRP A 44 -19.17 -12.47 7.28
N ASN A 45 -18.10 -13.26 7.20
CA ASN A 45 -16.73 -12.74 7.12
C ASN A 45 -16.54 -11.95 5.83
N ASN A 46 -16.98 -12.51 4.70
CA ASN A 46 -16.88 -11.81 3.41
C ASN A 46 -17.82 -10.60 3.32
N VAL A 47 -18.98 -10.64 3.99
CA VAL A 47 -19.85 -9.45 4.14
C VAL A 47 -19.13 -8.35 4.92
N PHE A 48 -18.44 -8.70 6.02
CA PHE A 48 -17.63 -7.75 6.77
C PHE A 48 -16.53 -7.13 5.90
N LEU A 49 -15.77 -7.93 5.14
CA LEU A 49 -14.74 -7.42 4.23
C LEU A 49 -15.32 -6.49 3.14
N CYS A 50 -16.51 -6.78 2.62
CA CYS A 50 -17.18 -5.87 1.69
C CYS A 50 -17.54 -4.52 2.33
N VAL A 51 -18.05 -4.53 3.57
CA VAL A 51 -18.36 -3.30 4.32
C VAL A 51 -17.07 -2.52 4.61
N LEU A 52 -16.02 -3.21 5.07
CA LEU A 52 -14.70 -2.63 5.30
C LEU A 52 -14.16 -1.97 4.02
N THR A 53 -14.20 -2.66 2.90
CA THR A 53 -13.79 -2.13 1.58
C THR A 53 -14.52 -0.83 1.24
N LEU A 54 -15.84 -0.77 1.42
CA LEU A 54 -16.63 0.44 1.16
C LEU A 54 -16.23 1.60 2.09
N VAL A 55 -15.87 1.29 3.33
CA VAL A 55 -15.34 2.28 4.29
C VAL A 55 -13.95 2.77 3.85
N LEU A 56 -13.06 1.85 3.48
CA LEU A 56 -11.70 2.18 3.02
C LEU A 56 -11.73 3.02 1.74
N PHE A 57 -12.70 2.82 0.84
CA PHE A 57 -12.91 3.69 -0.34
C PHE A 57 -13.22 5.16 0.00
N MET A 58 -13.54 5.48 1.25
CA MET A 58 -13.73 6.85 1.71
C MET A 58 -12.41 7.54 2.10
N ILE A 59 -11.33 6.80 2.33
CA ILE A 59 -10.03 7.32 2.77
C ILE A 59 -9.53 8.48 1.88
N PRO A 60 -9.50 8.37 0.54
CA PRO A 60 -8.98 9.46 -0.28
C PRO A 60 -9.78 10.76 -0.11
N THR A 61 -11.11 10.65 -0.01
CA THR A 61 -11.98 11.82 0.20
C THR A 61 -11.81 12.40 1.60
N PHE A 62 -11.60 11.53 2.60
CA PHE A 62 -11.34 11.94 3.97
C PHE A 62 -10.02 12.73 4.07
N VAL A 63 -8.95 12.22 3.47
CA VAL A 63 -7.64 12.89 3.44
C VAL A 63 -7.74 14.26 2.74
N ASP A 64 -8.41 14.30 1.58
CA ASP A 64 -8.59 15.55 0.82
C ASP A 64 -9.34 16.62 1.61
N LYS A 65 -10.51 16.28 2.16
CA LYS A 65 -11.40 17.27 2.77
C LYS A 65 -11.06 17.62 4.21
N GLN A 66 -10.64 16.64 5.03
CA GLN A 66 -10.42 16.85 6.46
C GLN A 66 -8.99 17.31 6.76
N LEU A 67 -7.99 16.79 6.03
CA LEU A 67 -6.58 17.13 6.27
C LEU A 67 -6.08 18.32 5.43
N HIS A 68 -6.92 18.87 4.53
CA HIS A 68 -6.54 19.95 3.61
C HIS A 68 -5.36 19.57 2.70
N ILE A 69 -5.26 18.29 2.35
CA ILE A 69 -4.20 17.73 1.50
C ILE A 69 -4.84 17.24 0.20
N GLU A 70 -4.63 17.95 -0.90
CA GLU A 70 -5.09 17.56 -2.23
C GLU A 70 -4.31 16.31 -2.71
N LEU A 71 -5.04 15.22 -2.94
CA LEU A 71 -4.51 14.02 -3.56
C LEU A 71 -4.60 14.12 -5.08
N PRO A 72 -3.53 13.82 -5.83
CA PRO A 72 -3.62 13.72 -7.28
C PRO A 72 -4.63 12.63 -7.71
N THR A 73 -5.37 12.88 -8.79
CA THR A 73 -6.39 11.93 -9.29
C THR A 73 -5.80 10.55 -9.58
N THR A 74 -4.57 10.48 -10.11
CA THR A 74 -3.85 9.22 -10.33
C THR A 74 -3.66 8.43 -9.03
N LEU A 75 -3.16 9.09 -7.97
CA LEU A 75 -2.94 8.47 -6.68
C LEU A 75 -4.25 7.94 -6.08
N GLU A 76 -5.32 8.73 -6.12
CA GLU A 76 -6.63 8.31 -5.59
C GLU A 76 -7.18 7.08 -6.31
N VAL A 77 -7.10 7.05 -7.64
CA VAL A 77 -7.56 5.91 -8.44
C VAL A 77 -6.75 4.66 -8.11
N ILE A 78 -5.42 4.78 -7.99
CA ILE A 78 -4.56 3.65 -7.64
C ILE A 78 -4.90 3.14 -6.24
N ILE A 79 -5.12 4.01 -5.24
CA ILE A 79 -5.49 3.58 -3.88
C ILE A 79 -6.80 2.78 -3.90
N VAL A 80 -7.82 3.23 -4.61
CA VAL A 80 -9.11 2.51 -4.67
C VAL A 80 -8.98 1.18 -5.41
N ILE A 81 -8.21 1.13 -6.50
CA ILE A 81 -7.93 -0.12 -7.21
C ILE A 81 -7.13 -1.08 -6.32
N PHE A 82 -6.15 -0.58 -5.59
CA PHE A 82 -5.34 -1.35 -4.64
C PHE A 82 -6.22 -1.98 -3.56
N ILE A 83 -7.07 -1.19 -2.89
CA ILE A 83 -7.99 -1.67 -1.86
C ILE A 83 -8.92 -2.75 -2.44
N PHE A 84 -9.49 -2.53 -3.62
CA PHE A 84 -10.34 -3.53 -4.28
C PHE A 84 -9.56 -4.83 -4.59
N SER A 85 -8.31 -4.69 -5.02
CA SER A 85 -7.46 -5.81 -5.40
C SER A 85 -7.04 -6.65 -4.19
N ALA A 86 -6.75 -6.02 -3.06
CA ALA A 86 -6.42 -6.72 -1.82
C ALA A 86 -7.67 -7.40 -1.22
N GLU A 87 -8.73 -6.62 -0.95
CA GLU A 87 -9.87 -7.10 -0.16
C GLU A 87 -10.85 -7.96 -0.96
N ILE A 88 -11.13 -7.61 -2.21
CA ILE A 88 -12.18 -8.30 -2.99
C ILE A 88 -11.57 -9.39 -3.85
N LEU A 89 -10.52 -9.07 -4.61
CA LEU A 89 -9.88 -10.06 -5.47
C LEU A 89 -8.96 -10.99 -4.66
N GLY A 90 -8.15 -10.44 -3.76
CA GLY A 90 -7.25 -11.20 -2.88
C GLY A 90 -8.03 -12.10 -1.93
N GLU A 91 -8.74 -11.52 -0.96
CA GLU A 91 -9.39 -12.29 0.11
C GLU A 91 -10.63 -13.07 -0.37
N ILE A 92 -11.58 -12.42 -1.04
CA ILE A 92 -12.87 -13.06 -1.37
C ILE A 92 -12.79 -13.95 -2.62
N GLN A 93 -11.98 -13.57 -3.63
CA GLN A 93 -11.80 -14.37 -4.85
C GLN A 93 -10.51 -15.21 -4.82
N GLU A 94 -9.81 -15.26 -3.69
CA GLU A 94 -8.67 -16.15 -3.46
C GLU A 94 -7.46 -15.88 -4.37
N TYR A 95 -7.28 -14.65 -4.87
CA TYR A 95 -6.18 -14.34 -5.80
C TYR A 95 -4.79 -14.52 -5.19
N TYR A 96 -4.66 -14.42 -3.86
CA TYR A 96 -3.43 -14.76 -3.15
C TYR A 96 -3.00 -16.23 -3.35
N LEU A 97 -3.96 -17.12 -3.61
CA LEU A 97 -3.70 -18.55 -3.86
C LEU A 97 -3.62 -18.87 -5.35
N ILE A 98 -4.41 -18.16 -6.17
CA ILE A 98 -4.53 -18.45 -7.61
C ILE A 98 -3.35 -17.87 -8.40
N PHE A 99 -2.87 -16.68 -8.03
CA PHE A 99 -1.81 -15.99 -8.75
C PHE A 99 -0.58 -15.84 -7.87
N GLU A 100 0.48 -16.57 -8.21
CA GLU A 100 1.73 -16.73 -7.44
C GLU A 100 2.36 -15.40 -6.98
N HIS A 101 2.21 -14.32 -7.73
CA HIS A 101 2.83 -13.03 -7.42
C HIS A 101 1.82 -11.93 -7.07
N TRP A 102 0.57 -12.29 -6.77
CA TRP A 102 -0.47 -11.30 -6.45
C TRP A 102 -0.06 -10.44 -5.26
N ASP A 103 0.36 -11.09 -4.19
CA ASP A 103 0.74 -10.42 -2.95
C ASP A 103 1.99 -9.55 -3.15
N ALA A 104 3.01 -10.15 -3.77
CA ALA A 104 4.24 -9.45 -4.08
C ALA A 104 4.03 -8.16 -4.89
N VAL A 105 3.08 -8.17 -5.84
CA VAL A 105 2.71 -6.97 -6.62
C VAL A 105 2.05 -5.93 -5.74
N LEU A 106 1.11 -6.33 -4.87
CA LEU A 106 0.45 -5.41 -3.94
C LEU A 106 1.48 -4.78 -2.98
N HIS A 107 2.33 -5.57 -2.34
CA HIS A 107 3.37 -5.05 -1.44
C HIS A 107 4.36 -4.14 -2.18
N THR A 108 4.76 -4.47 -3.42
CA THR A 108 5.60 -3.56 -4.22
C THR A 108 4.91 -2.21 -4.46
N ILE A 109 3.62 -2.23 -4.83
CA ILE A 109 2.83 -1.01 -5.04
C ILE A 109 2.71 -0.23 -3.73
N ASN A 110 2.44 -0.90 -2.62
CA ASN A 110 2.33 -0.27 -1.31
C ASN A 110 3.63 0.45 -0.93
N GLY A 111 4.78 -0.22 -1.04
CA GLY A 111 6.09 0.39 -0.80
C GLY A 111 6.33 1.62 -1.68
N PHE A 112 5.94 1.58 -2.95
CA PHE A 112 6.05 2.74 -3.83
C PHE A 112 5.15 3.91 -3.39
N LEU A 113 3.88 3.63 -3.08
CA LEU A 113 2.90 4.66 -2.71
C LEU A 113 3.18 5.28 -1.35
N MET A 114 3.60 4.49 -0.37
CA MET A 114 3.92 5.00 0.97
C MET A 114 5.18 5.85 0.95
N ALA A 115 6.19 5.50 0.14
CA ALA A 115 7.32 6.39 -0.12
C ALA A 115 6.88 7.70 -0.79
N ALA A 116 5.90 7.66 -1.72
CA ALA A 116 5.33 8.86 -2.33
C ALA A 116 4.67 9.80 -1.31
N ILE A 117 3.87 9.24 -0.41
CA ILE A 117 3.22 9.97 0.66
C ILE A 117 4.26 10.55 1.62
N GLY A 118 5.22 9.74 2.10
CA GLY A 118 6.28 10.17 3.01
C GLY A 118 7.13 11.31 2.43
N PHE A 119 7.46 11.21 1.14
CA PHE A 119 8.14 12.27 0.41
C PHE A 119 7.31 13.56 0.35
N SER A 120 6.02 13.45 0.04
CA SER A 120 5.10 14.59 -0.02
C SER A 120 4.92 15.30 1.33
N LEU A 121 4.89 14.57 2.44
CA LEU A 121 4.82 15.17 3.77
C LEU A 121 5.99 16.12 4.02
N ILE A 122 7.21 15.71 3.68
CA ILE A 122 8.39 16.55 3.83
C ILE A 122 8.44 17.68 2.81
N ASP A 123 8.05 17.45 1.54
CA ASP A 123 7.97 18.52 0.54
C ASP A 123 6.96 19.60 0.95
N ILE A 124 5.83 19.20 1.53
CA ILE A 124 4.84 20.11 2.10
C ILE A 124 5.44 20.95 3.24
N LEU A 125 6.15 20.30 4.19
CA LEU A 125 6.77 20.99 5.32
C LEU A 125 7.87 21.96 4.87
N ASN A 126 8.73 21.55 3.94
CA ASN A 126 9.81 22.37 3.39
C ASN A 126 9.29 23.60 2.62
N ARG A 127 8.06 23.57 2.10
CA ARG A 127 7.44 24.71 1.41
C ARG A 127 6.73 25.69 2.35
N ASN A 128 6.62 25.37 3.63
CA ASN A 128 6.00 26.26 4.60
C ASN A 128 7.00 27.37 4.97
N GLU A 129 6.64 28.62 4.68
CA GLU A 129 7.49 29.81 4.94
C GLU A 129 7.86 29.98 6.42
N ASN A 130 7.10 29.36 7.33
CA ASN A 130 7.37 29.36 8.78
C ASN A 130 8.34 28.25 9.22
N VAL A 131 8.76 27.35 8.32
CA VAL A 131 9.73 26.29 8.61
C VAL A 131 11.11 26.74 8.15
N THR A 132 12.03 26.89 9.10
CA THR A 132 13.39 27.43 8.88
C THR A 132 14.39 26.40 8.33
N PHE A 133 13.97 25.16 8.10
CA PHE A 133 14.85 24.06 7.70
C PHE A 133 14.65 23.70 6.22
N ASN A 134 15.67 23.97 5.39
CA ASN A 134 15.76 23.40 4.05
C ASN A 134 16.45 22.04 4.14
N LEU A 135 15.67 20.96 4.21
CA LEU A 135 16.22 19.61 4.26
C LEU A 135 16.89 19.23 2.93
N SER A 136 18.02 18.53 3.02
CA SER A 136 18.75 18.11 1.82
C SER A 136 17.94 17.09 1.01
N PRO A 137 18.06 17.06 -0.33
CA PRO A 137 17.33 16.11 -1.17
C PRO A 137 17.56 14.65 -0.76
N ALA A 138 18.79 14.33 -0.33
CA ALA A 138 19.15 13.00 0.15
C ALA A 138 18.41 12.65 1.44
N PHE A 139 18.30 13.59 2.38
CA PHE A 139 17.54 13.39 3.61
C PHE A 139 16.06 13.11 3.32
N VAL A 140 15.44 13.87 2.40
CA VAL A 140 14.03 13.65 2.03
C VAL A 140 13.82 12.25 1.44
N ALA A 141 14.74 11.78 0.58
CA ALA A 141 14.66 10.46 -0.02
C ALA A 141 14.81 9.34 1.03
N VAL A 142 15.76 9.46 1.95
CA VAL A 142 15.94 8.49 3.05
C VAL A 142 14.73 8.50 3.98
N PHE A 143 14.19 9.67 4.31
CA PHE A 143 12.97 9.77 5.11
C PHE A 143 11.79 9.07 4.44
N ALA A 144 11.56 9.33 3.15
CA ALA A 144 10.47 8.71 2.38
C ALA A 144 10.59 7.18 2.37
N PHE A 145 11.81 6.67 2.15
CA PHE A 145 12.11 5.24 2.23
C PHE A 145 11.80 4.67 3.63
N CYS A 146 12.32 5.28 4.70
CA CYS A 146 12.11 4.80 6.08
C CYS A 146 10.64 4.89 6.49
N PHE A 147 9.94 5.94 6.06
CA PHE A 147 8.51 6.10 6.29
C PHE A 147 7.74 4.93 5.65
N SER A 148 8.05 4.63 4.39
CA SER A 148 7.45 3.50 3.68
C SER A 148 7.70 2.16 4.36
N MET A 149 8.95 1.88 4.73
CA MET A 149 9.30 0.63 5.41
C MET A 149 8.62 0.50 6.76
N THR A 150 8.48 1.60 7.50
CA THR A 150 7.71 1.61 8.75
C THR A 150 6.26 1.19 8.54
N ILE A 151 5.59 1.70 7.48
CA ILE A 151 4.22 1.29 7.17
C ILE A 151 4.16 -0.19 6.81
N GLY A 152 5.12 -0.71 6.03
CA GLY A 152 5.23 -2.14 5.74
C GLY A 152 5.30 -2.98 7.03
N VAL A 153 6.22 -2.64 7.95
CA VAL A 153 6.33 -3.34 9.24
C VAL A 153 5.06 -3.25 10.08
N LEU A 154 4.36 -2.12 10.07
CA LEU A 154 3.09 -1.98 10.79
C LEU A 154 1.99 -2.89 10.21
N TRP A 155 2.03 -3.18 8.91
CA TRP A 155 1.15 -4.14 8.28
C TRP A 155 1.47 -5.57 8.73
N GLU A 156 2.74 -5.98 8.73
CA GLU A 156 3.17 -7.29 9.26
C GLU A 156 2.74 -7.49 10.73
N PHE A 157 2.81 -6.43 11.54
CA PHE A 157 2.32 -6.49 12.93
C PHE A 157 0.81 -6.70 13.00
N TYR A 158 0.06 -6.15 12.06
CA TYR A 158 -1.37 -6.34 11.99
C TYR A 158 -1.71 -7.79 11.60
N GLU A 159 -1.04 -8.33 10.58
CA GLU A 159 -1.23 -9.72 10.14
C GLU A 159 -0.93 -10.72 11.25
N PHE A 160 0.26 -10.59 11.86
CA PHE A 160 0.63 -11.41 13.01
C PHE A 160 -0.39 -11.31 14.15
N PHE A 161 -0.87 -10.10 14.45
CA PHE A 161 -1.88 -9.90 15.47
C PHE A 161 -3.19 -10.62 15.13
N MET A 162 -3.62 -10.56 13.87
CA MET A 162 -4.82 -11.24 13.40
C MET A 162 -4.67 -12.76 13.47
N ASP A 163 -3.53 -13.30 13.04
CA ASP A 163 -3.27 -14.74 13.05
C ASP A 163 -3.27 -15.29 14.47
N MET A 164 -2.66 -14.56 15.40
CA MET A 164 -2.59 -14.98 16.80
C MET A 164 -3.92 -14.82 17.56
N MET A 165 -4.65 -13.73 17.34
CA MET A 165 -5.84 -13.39 18.15
C MET A 165 -7.14 -13.89 17.54
N PHE A 166 -7.23 -13.93 16.22
CA PHE A 166 -8.44 -14.27 15.47
C PHE A 166 -8.32 -15.58 14.70
N LYS A 167 -7.14 -16.23 14.73
CA LYS A 167 -6.87 -17.50 14.03
C LYS A 167 -7.12 -17.39 12.53
N THR A 168 -6.76 -16.25 11.98
CA THR A 168 -6.62 -16.05 10.54
C THR A 168 -5.33 -16.71 10.06
N ASP A 169 -5.11 -16.63 8.75
CA ASP A 169 -3.91 -17.08 8.06
C ASP A 169 -3.50 -15.98 7.07
N MET A 170 -3.22 -14.80 7.61
CA MET A 170 -2.83 -13.63 6.83
C MET A 170 -1.41 -13.82 6.32
N GLN A 171 -0.48 -14.21 7.21
CA GLN A 171 0.89 -14.54 6.83
C GLN A 171 0.96 -15.97 6.27
N LYS A 172 1.27 -16.13 4.98
CA LYS A 172 1.11 -17.40 4.27
C LYS A 172 2.16 -18.47 4.64
N ASP A 173 1.67 -19.70 4.67
CA ASP A 173 2.46 -20.89 5.00
C ASP A 173 3.47 -21.26 3.89
N THR A 174 4.69 -21.61 4.31
CA THR A 174 5.73 -22.16 3.41
C THR A 174 6.23 -23.52 3.88
N TRP A 175 6.21 -24.52 2.99
CA TRP A 175 6.84 -25.82 3.26
C TRP A 175 8.36 -25.71 3.21
N LEU A 176 9.01 -26.09 4.31
CA LEU A 176 10.46 -26.16 4.42
C LEU A 176 10.93 -27.62 4.56
N PRO A 177 11.83 -28.08 3.68
CA PRO A 177 12.41 -29.41 3.77
C PRO A 177 13.65 -29.47 4.68
N TRP A 178 13.98 -28.39 5.38
CA TRP A 178 15.08 -28.35 6.35
C TRP A 178 14.78 -27.37 7.50
N VAL A 179 15.48 -27.54 8.62
CA VAL A 179 15.55 -26.55 9.70
C VAL A 179 17.00 -26.24 10.00
N SER A 180 17.31 -24.95 10.14
CA SER A 180 18.63 -24.49 10.59
C SER A 180 18.46 -23.73 11.90
N SER A 181 19.01 -24.26 12.99
CA SER A 181 18.80 -23.70 14.33
C SER A 181 19.99 -23.91 15.24
N VAL A 182 20.27 -22.90 16.07
CA VAL A 182 21.24 -23.00 17.18
C VAL A 182 20.74 -23.96 18.26
N PHE A 183 19.43 -24.09 18.44
CA PHE A 183 18.82 -24.96 19.45
C PHE A 183 19.15 -26.44 19.21
N LEU A 184 19.35 -26.82 17.95
CA LEU A 184 19.67 -28.20 17.56
C LEU A 184 21.15 -28.54 17.70
N ASN A 185 22.00 -27.57 18.08
CA ASN A 185 23.42 -27.78 18.20
C ASN A 185 23.72 -28.69 19.42
N PRO A 186 24.30 -29.89 19.22
CA PRO A 186 24.52 -30.86 20.31
C PRO A 186 25.56 -30.38 21.34
N ASP A 187 26.44 -29.46 20.95
CA ASP A 187 27.49 -28.91 21.82
C ASP A 187 27.02 -27.68 22.60
N GLY A 188 25.77 -27.23 22.39
CA GLY A 188 25.23 -26.01 23.00
C GLY A 188 25.91 -24.72 22.51
N ALA A 189 26.66 -24.79 21.40
CA ALA A 189 27.36 -23.65 20.83
C ALA A 189 26.40 -22.71 20.08
N ASN A 190 26.69 -21.41 20.06
CA ASN A 190 25.93 -20.40 19.28
C ASN A 190 26.28 -20.46 17.78
N VAL A 191 26.12 -21.63 17.18
CA VAL A 191 26.36 -21.92 15.77
C VAL A 191 25.20 -22.76 15.29
N ALA A 192 24.48 -22.30 14.26
CA ALA A 192 23.36 -23.05 13.72
C ALA A 192 23.85 -24.35 13.08
N VAL A 193 23.11 -25.44 13.33
CA VAL A 193 23.25 -26.69 12.61
C VAL A 193 21.98 -26.91 11.77
N THR A 194 22.15 -27.52 10.59
CA THR A 194 21.06 -27.73 9.64
C THR A 194 20.71 -29.20 9.56
N TRP A 195 19.44 -29.51 9.73
CA TRP A 195 18.88 -30.87 9.64
C TRP A 195 17.84 -30.90 8.53
N ASP A 196 17.92 -31.91 7.66
CA ASP A 196 16.90 -32.18 6.67
C ASP A 196 15.63 -32.74 7.33
N ILE A 197 14.47 -32.29 6.88
CA ILE A 197 13.17 -32.71 7.36
C ILE A 197 12.54 -33.60 6.30
N ASN A 198 12.55 -34.91 6.56
CA ASN A 198 11.92 -35.89 5.68
C ASN A 198 10.40 -36.00 5.92
N SER A 199 9.98 -35.90 7.19
CA SER A 199 8.58 -35.82 7.57
C SER A 199 8.39 -35.22 8.96
N VAL A 200 7.19 -34.73 9.24
CA VAL A 200 6.78 -34.20 10.55
C VAL A 200 5.53 -34.93 11.01
N MET A 201 5.48 -35.34 12.28
CA MET A 201 4.32 -36.02 12.86
C MET A 201 3.47 -35.04 13.67
N ILE A 202 2.23 -34.79 13.26
CA ILE A 202 1.28 -33.94 13.98
C ILE A 202 0.08 -34.80 14.37
N ASN A 203 -0.13 -34.97 15.68
CA ASN A 203 -1.22 -35.80 16.24
C ASN A 203 -1.29 -37.22 15.64
N GLY A 204 -0.13 -37.81 15.32
CA GLY A 204 -0.03 -39.15 14.72
C GLY A 204 -0.22 -39.20 13.20
N GLN A 205 -0.44 -38.05 12.55
CA GLN A 205 -0.46 -37.93 11.10
C GLN A 205 0.91 -37.49 10.58
N GLU A 206 1.39 -38.16 9.53
CA GLU A 206 2.63 -37.79 8.84
C GLU A 206 2.38 -36.68 7.82
N TRP A 207 3.19 -35.63 7.89
CA TRP A 207 3.22 -34.50 6.96
C TRP A 207 4.53 -34.52 6.17
N PRO A 208 4.53 -34.01 4.91
CA PRO A 208 5.68 -34.09 4.02
C PRO A 208 6.86 -33.17 4.40
N GLY A 209 6.72 -32.30 5.40
CA GLY A 209 7.75 -31.36 5.82
C GLY A 209 7.35 -30.52 7.03
N TYR A 210 8.16 -29.52 7.36
CA TYR A 210 7.81 -28.49 8.33
C TYR A 210 7.11 -27.33 7.61
N ILE A 211 6.12 -26.72 8.26
CA ILE A 211 5.48 -25.50 7.77
C ILE A 211 6.03 -24.32 8.55
N ASP A 212 6.65 -23.38 7.83
CA ASP A 212 6.94 -22.05 8.33
C ASP A 212 5.64 -21.22 8.28
N ILE A 213 5.14 -20.86 9.46
CA ILE A 213 3.93 -20.06 9.64
C ILE A 213 4.29 -18.57 9.57
N GLY A 214 4.49 -18.07 8.36
CA GLY A 214 4.51 -16.64 8.06
C GLY A 214 5.85 -15.90 8.11
N LEU A 215 6.96 -16.48 8.59
CA LEU A 215 8.25 -15.76 8.61
C LEU A 215 8.77 -15.51 7.19
N ILE A 216 8.71 -16.52 6.33
CA ILE A 216 9.16 -16.41 4.93
C ILE A 216 8.29 -15.42 4.17
N ASP A 217 6.99 -15.46 4.40
CA ASP A 217 6.01 -14.58 3.80
C ASP A 217 6.26 -13.12 4.19
N THR A 218 6.28 -12.82 5.50
CA THR A 218 6.61 -11.49 6.01
C THR A 218 7.93 -10.95 5.49
N MET A 219 8.97 -11.80 5.43
CA MET A 219 10.24 -11.34 4.90
C MET A 219 10.17 -11.06 3.40
N SER A 220 9.49 -11.91 2.62
CA SER A 220 9.24 -11.69 1.19
C SER A 220 8.53 -10.36 0.95
N ASP A 221 7.47 -10.10 1.72
CA ASP A 221 6.66 -8.90 1.67
C ASP A 221 7.43 -7.62 2.01
N LEU A 222 8.23 -7.66 3.07
CA LEU A 222 9.13 -6.56 3.40
C LEU A 222 10.20 -6.33 2.32
N PHE A 223 10.69 -7.38 1.65
CA PHE A 223 11.66 -7.22 0.55
C PHE A 223 11.03 -6.58 -0.68
N VAL A 224 9.82 -6.96 -1.07
CA VAL A 224 9.17 -6.35 -2.24
C VAL A 224 8.66 -4.93 -1.93
N ASN A 225 8.21 -4.67 -0.69
CA ASN A 225 7.96 -3.31 -0.18
C ASN A 225 9.22 -2.44 -0.29
N PHE A 226 10.38 -2.99 0.12
CA PHE A 226 11.67 -2.31 0.02
C PHE A 226 11.99 -1.90 -1.43
N VAL A 227 11.76 -2.80 -2.40
CA VAL A 227 11.98 -2.50 -3.82
C VAL A 227 11.10 -1.31 -4.26
N GLY A 228 9.80 -1.35 -3.96
CA GLY A 228 8.88 -0.25 -4.28
C GLY A 228 9.32 1.08 -3.67
N ALA A 229 9.71 1.06 -2.39
CA ALA A 229 10.14 2.24 -1.65
C ALA A 229 11.43 2.85 -2.21
N VAL A 230 12.42 2.01 -2.57
CA VAL A 230 13.66 2.46 -3.21
C VAL A 230 13.39 3.10 -4.56
N VAL A 231 12.56 2.46 -5.39
CA VAL A 231 12.22 2.97 -6.72
C VAL A 231 11.60 4.36 -6.63
N PHE A 232 10.60 4.57 -5.77
CA PHE A 232 10.01 5.90 -5.60
C PHE A 232 11.03 6.91 -5.05
N SER A 233 11.80 6.52 -4.04
CA SER A 233 12.76 7.42 -3.38
C SER A 233 13.83 7.94 -4.35
N ILE A 234 14.26 7.12 -5.31
CA ILE A 234 15.14 7.55 -6.41
C ILE A 234 14.46 8.58 -7.31
N PHE A 235 13.21 8.31 -7.74
CA PHE A 235 12.46 9.26 -8.56
C PHE A 235 12.24 10.59 -7.82
N GLY A 236 11.88 10.55 -6.54
CA GLY A 236 11.72 11.72 -5.68
C GLY A 236 13.02 12.52 -5.56
N LEU A 237 14.15 11.85 -5.37
CA LEU A 237 15.47 12.50 -5.31
C LEU A 237 15.81 13.24 -6.61
N ILE A 238 15.56 12.61 -7.76
CA ILE A 238 15.78 13.22 -9.08
C ILE A 238 14.83 14.41 -9.28
N TYR A 239 13.58 14.30 -8.82
CA TYR A 239 12.60 15.37 -8.90
C TYR A 239 13.01 16.61 -8.09
N ILE A 240 13.40 16.46 -6.82
CA ILE A 240 13.82 17.63 -6.00
C ILE A 240 15.05 18.31 -6.59
N LYS A 241 16.01 17.55 -7.14
CA LYS A 241 17.22 18.12 -7.74
C LYS A 241 16.94 18.95 -9.00
N ASN A 242 15.96 18.54 -9.80
CA ASN A 242 15.66 19.16 -11.08
C ASN A 242 14.44 20.12 -11.05
N ARG A 243 13.61 20.05 -9.99
CA ARG A 243 12.37 20.83 -9.77
C ARG A 243 11.52 21.08 -11.02
N LYS A 244 11.30 20.06 -11.85
CA LYS A 244 10.41 20.16 -13.00
C LYS A 244 8.95 20.22 -12.54
N GLU A 245 8.23 21.29 -12.89
CA GLU A 245 6.84 21.52 -12.45
C GLU A 245 5.84 20.43 -12.88
N ASP A 246 6.09 19.77 -14.01
CA ASP A 246 5.26 18.70 -14.57
C ASP A 246 6.13 17.44 -14.78
N SER A 247 6.15 16.55 -13.79
CA SER A 247 6.95 15.33 -13.81
C SER A 247 6.13 14.12 -13.43
N PHE A 248 6.60 12.91 -13.79
CA PHE A 248 5.96 11.66 -13.39
C PHE A 248 5.66 11.62 -11.88
N VAL A 249 6.60 12.08 -11.06
CA VAL A 249 6.50 12.11 -9.58
C VAL A 249 5.32 12.94 -9.10
N THR A 250 5.00 14.06 -9.77
CA THR A 250 3.93 14.95 -9.32
C THR A 250 2.53 14.33 -9.42
N ARG A 251 2.37 13.24 -10.17
CA ARG A 251 1.12 12.47 -10.27
C ARG A 251 0.85 11.58 -9.05
N PHE A 252 1.87 11.37 -8.21
CA PHE A 252 1.80 10.52 -7.02
C PHE A 252 2.01 11.31 -5.72
N MET A 253 2.24 12.62 -5.82
CA MET A 253 2.55 13.46 -4.66
C MET A 253 1.32 14.24 -4.17
N PRO A 254 0.79 13.93 -2.97
CA PRO A 254 -0.10 14.82 -2.24
C PRO A 254 0.47 16.24 -2.10
N ARG A 255 -0.40 17.27 -2.11
CA ARG A 255 -0.03 18.67 -1.96
C ARG A 255 -0.96 19.37 -0.97
N LEU A 256 -0.48 20.39 -0.26
CA LEU A 256 -1.38 21.23 0.53
C LEU A 256 -2.34 21.99 -0.37
N ARG A 257 -3.62 21.99 -0.01
CA ARG A 257 -4.62 22.83 -0.65
C ARG A 257 -4.26 24.29 -0.42
N ARG A 258 -4.02 25.04 -1.50
CA ARG A 258 -3.78 26.48 -1.39
C ARG A 258 -5.07 27.10 -0.84
N LYS A 259 -5.00 27.86 0.26
CA LYS A 259 -6.13 28.71 0.66
C LYS A 259 -6.49 29.53 -0.57
N ARG A 260 -7.73 29.40 -1.07
CA ARG A 260 -8.27 30.35 -2.05
C ARG A 260 -8.00 31.71 -1.41
N ALA A 261 -7.20 32.55 -2.05
CA ALA A 261 -7.13 33.95 -1.67
C ALA A 261 -8.58 34.44 -1.62
N ALA A 262 -8.96 35.13 -0.56
CA ALA A 262 -10.18 35.91 -0.53
C ALA A 262 -10.05 36.97 -1.64
N SER A 263 -10.44 36.61 -2.84
CA SER A 263 -10.45 37.46 -4.02
C SER A 263 -11.73 37.16 -4.79
N GLU A 264 -12.85 37.36 -4.10
CA GLU A 264 -14.21 37.43 -4.67
C GLU A 264 -15.21 37.96 -3.62
N GLU A 265 -14.76 38.84 -2.73
CA GLU A 265 -15.63 39.63 -1.85
C GLU A 265 -15.09 41.07 -1.88
N ASN A 266 -15.27 41.71 -3.05
CA ASN A 266 -15.19 43.16 -3.31
C ASN A 266 -15.26 43.40 -4.82
N ILE A 267 -16.29 42.88 -5.50
CA ILE A 267 -16.81 43.50 -6.73
C ILE A 267 -18.33 43.37 -6.67
N GLU A 268 -18.94 44.54 -6.48
CA GLU A 268 -20.37 44.91 -6.33
C GLU A 268 -21.05 44.67 -4.97
#